data_AF-A0A7V1U5I4-F1
#
_entry.id   AF-A0A7V1U5I4-F1
#
_cell.length_a   1.000
_cell.length_b   1.000
_cell.length_c   1.000
_cell.angle_alpha   90.00
_cell.angle_beta   90.00
_cell.angle_gamma   90.00
#
_symmetry.space_group_name_H-M   'P 1'
#
loop_
_entity.id
_entity.type
_entity.pdbx_description
1 polymer ?
#
loop_
_entity_poly.entity_id
_entity_poly.type
_entity_poly.pdbx_seq_one_letter_code
_entity_poly.pdbx_strand_id
1 'polypeptide(L)' 'FASTADMVFGVAALIEFITAFMTLLPGDVILTGTPEGVGRLSPGDRVEVEIEGIGVLANPVEAR' A
#
# COMPACT_ATOMS: atom_id res chain seq x y z
N PHE A 1 -14.14 -5.53 4.88
CA PHE A 1 -13.60 -5.15 3.55
C PHE A 1 -13.40 -3.66 3.57
N ALA A 2 -12.19 -3.19 3.28
CA ALA A 2 -11.87 -1.77 3.26
C ALA A 2 -11.94 -1.22 1.83
N SER A 3 -12.21 0.06 1.67
CA SER A 3 -12.25 0.76 0.39
C SER A 3 -11.24 1.93 0.37
N THR A 4 -10.78 2.31 -0.82
CA THR A 4 -10.06 3.58 -1.00
C THR A 4 -10.91 4.80 -0.66
N ALA A 5 -12.23 4.66 -0.61
CA ALA A 5 -13.14 5.68 -0.10
C ALA A 5 -12.96 5.96 1.41
N ASP A 6 -12.39 5.01 2.16
CA ASP A 6 -12.16 5.13 3.60
C ASP A 6 -10.81 5.81 3.93
N MET A 7 -10.04 6.22 2.91
CA MET A 7 -8.76 6.90 3.11
C MET A 7 -8.96 8.25 3.79
N VAL A 8 -8.23 8.49 4.89
CA VAL A 8 -8.23 9.79 5.60
C VAL A 8 -7.78 10.93 4.68
N PHE A 9 -6.78 10.66 3.83
CA PHE A 9 -6.30 11.58 2.80
C PHE A 9 -6.31 10.87 1.46
N GLY A 10 -7.07 11.38 0.50
CA GLY A 10 -7.12 10.83 -0.86
C GLY A 10 -5.81 11.06 -1.64
N VAL A 11 -5.69 10.40 -2.80
CA VAL A 11 -4.49 10.42 -3.65
C VAL A 11 -4.03 11.85 -4.00
N ALA A 12 -4.95 12.74 -4.35
CA ALA A 12 -4.61 14.13 -4.69
C ALA A 12 -3.96 14.88 -3.52
N ALA A 13 -4.49 14.72 -2.30
CA ALA A 13 -3.95 15.36 -1.11
C ALA A 13 -2.55 14.81 -0.73
N LEU A 14 -2.32 13.50 -0.95
CA LEU A 14 -1.00 12.90 -0.76
C LEU A 14 0.03 13.47 -1.73
N ILE A 15 -0.34 13.62 -3.02
CA ILE A 15 0.55 14.21 -4.04
C ILE A 15 0.87 15.66 -3.70
N GLU A 16 -0.14 16.47 -3.35
CA GLU A 16 0.05 17.87 -2.93
C GLU A 16 1.01 17.97 -1.75
N PHE A 17 0.76 17.18 -0.69
CA PHE A 17 1.57 17.21 0.51
C PHE A 17 3.03 16.84 0.22
N ILE A 18 3.28 15.74 -0.49
CA ILE A 18 4.64 15.28 -0.78
C ILE A 18 5.39 16.30 -1.65
N THR A 19 4.71 16.86 -2.66
CA THR A 19 5.32 17.82 -3.59
C THR A 19 5.64 19.18 -2.98
N ALA A 20 5.08 19.49 -1.80
CA ALA A 20 5.47 20.67 -1.02
C ALA A 20 6.88 20.55 -0.40
N PHE A 21 7.41 19.32 -0.23
CA PHE A 21 8.71 19.08 0.41
C PHE A 21 9.77 18.53 -0.54
N MET A 22 9.37 17.83 -1.62
CA MET A 22 10.31 17.27 -2.59
C MET A 22 9.73 17.23 -4.01
N THR A 23 10.61 17.23 -5.01
CA THR A 23 10.20 16.98 -6.41
C THR A 23 9.98 15.49 -6.63
N LEU A 24 8.81 15.11 -7.15
CA LEU A 24 8.56 13.75 -7.63
C LEU A 24 9.24 13.55 -8.99
N LEU A 25 9.86 12.39 -9.17
CA LEU A 25 10.53 11.99 -10.41
C LEU A 25 9.75 10.86 -11.11
N PRO A 26 9.92 10.71 -12.45
CA PRO A 26 9.34 9.58 -13.16
C PRO A 26 9.80 8.25 -12.57
N GLY A 27 8.83 7.40 -12.20
CA GLY A 27 9.08 6.11 -11.58
C GLY A 27 8.94 6.08 -10.06
N ASP A 28 8.74 7.22 -9.40
CA ASP A 28 8.47 7.26 -7.96
C ASP A 28 7.17 6.53 -7.62
N VAL A 29 7.20 5.79 -6.50
CA VAL A 29 6.06 5.00 -5.99
C VAL A 29 5.65 5.55 -4.62
N ILE A 30 4.40 6.00 -4.50
CA ILE A 30 3.81 6.48 -3.25
C ILE A 30 2.98 5.35 -2.63
N LEU A 31 3.33 4.96 -1.41
CA LEU A 31 2.55 4.01 -0.62
C LEU A 31 1.46 4.76 0.14
N THR A 32 0.20 4.57 -0.26
CA THR A 32 -0.94 5.42 0.15
C THR A 32 -1.56 5.05 1.50
N GLY A 33 -0.93 4.16 2.25
CA GLY A 33 -1.40 3.65 3.54
C GLY A 33 -1.99 2.24 3.48
N THR A 34 -2.46 1.77 4.62
CA THR A 34 -3.10 0.45 4.81
C THR A 34 -4.37 0.63 5.64
N PRO A 35 -5.44 -0.13 5.37
CA PRO A 35 -6.54 -0.25 6.32
C PRO A 35 -6.07 -0.90 7.63
N GLU A 36 -6.99 -0.98 8.58
CA GLU A 36 -6.81 -1.72 9.83
C GLU A 36 -6.54 -3.22 9.60
N GLY A 37 -6.03 -3.90 10.63
CA GLY A 37 -5.77 -5.35 10.60
C GLY A 37 -4.32 -5.76 10.36
N VAL A 38 -3.36 -4.85 10.54
CA VAL A 38 -1.92 -5.19 10.46
C VAL A 38 -1.56 -6.23 11.52
N GLY A 39 -0.87 -7.30 11.10
CA GLY A 39 -0.51 -8.45 11.93
C GLY A 39 0.94 -8.89 11.78
N ARG A 40 1.36 -9.85 12.62
CA ARG A 40 2.69 -10.47 12.54
C ARG A 40 2.72 -11.53 11.43
N LEU A 41 3.88 -11.67 10.79
CA LEU A 41 4.17 -12.72 9.82
C LEU A 41 5.15 -13.74 10.40
N SER A 42 5.00 -15.00 10.01
CA SER A 42 5.86 -16.11 10.39
C SER A 42 6.42 -16.83 9.15
N PRO A 43 7.61 -17.45 9.21
CA PRO A 43 8.10 -18.29 8.13
C PRO A 43 7.10 -19.38 7.76
N GLY A 44 6.88 -19.59 6.46
CA GLY A 44 5.89 -20.50 5.91
C GLY A 44 4.53 -19.85 5.60
N ASP A 45 4.28 -18.62 6.05
CA ASP A 45 3.08 -17.89 5.68
C ASP A 45 3.07 -17.55 4.18
N ARG A 46 1.87 -17.50 3.58
CA ARG A 46 1.65 -16.93 2.25
C ARG A 46 0.79 -15.69 2.41
N VAL A 47 1.35 -14.54 2.06
CA VAL A 47 0.67 -13.24 2.18
C VAL A 47 0.12 -12.86 0.83
N GLU A 48 -1.18 -12.55 0.79
CA GLU A 48 -1.87 -12.07 -0.40
C GLU A 48 -2.45 -10.68 -0.15
N VAL A 49 -2.28 -9.79 -1.12
CA VAL A 49 -2.90 -8.47 -1.15
C VAL A 49 -3.67 -8.35 -2.45
N GLU A 50 -4.94 -7.97 -2.36
CA GLU A 50 -5.82 -7.81 -3.51
C GLU A 50 -6.37 -6.38 -3.58
N ILE A 51 -6.36 -5.80 -4.78
CA ILE A 51 -7.05 -4.56 -5.10
C ILE A 51 -7.96 -4.81 -6.30
N GLU A 52 -9.26 -4.53 -6.14
CA GLU A 52 -10.25 -4.64 -7.20
C GLU A 52 -9.81 -3.83 -8.43
N GLY A 53 -9.86 -4.46 -9.61
CA GLY A 53 -9.47 -3.84 -10.88
C GLY A 53 -7.97 -3.76 -11.15
N ILE A 54 -7.10 -4.11 -10.19
CA ILE A 54 -5.64 -4.16 -10.37
C ILE A 54 -5.15 -5.61 -10.36
N GLY A 55 -5.49 -6.38 -9.32
CA GLY A 55 -5.13 -7.79 -9.21
C GLY A 55 -4.65 -8.19 -7.82
N VAL A 56 -4.06 -9.39 -7.75
CA VAL A 56 -3.56 -10.02 -6.53
C VAL A 56 -2.04 -10.11 -6.58
N LEU A 57 -1.38 -9.64 -5.52
CA LEU A 57 0.04 -9.87 -5.26
C LEU A 57 0.18 -10.89 -4.14
N ALA A 58 0.85 -12.01 -4.43
CA ALA A 58 1.07 -13.10 -3.48
C ALA A 58 2.56 -13.36 -3.27
N ASN A 59 3.00 -13.37 -2.00
CA ASN A 59 4.39 -13.60 -1.64
C ASN A 59 4.51 -14.65 -0.53
N PRO A 60 5.43 -15.64 -0.65
CA PRO A 60 5.77 -16.51 0.47
C PRO A 60 6.65 -15.76 1.47
N VAL A 61 6.47 -16.05 2.76
CA VAL A 61 7.35 -15.60 3.83
C VAL A 61 8.37 -16.70 4.10
N GLU A 62 9.61 -16.45 3.69
CA GLU A 62 10.71 -17.40 3.87
C GLU A 62 11.55 -17.03 5.10
N ALA A 63 12.10 -18.04 5.77
CA ALA A 63 13.14 -17.80 6.75
C ALA A 63 14.39 -17.26 6.03
N ARG A 64 15.13 -16.37 6.71
CA ARG A 64 16.42 -15.89 6.21
C ARG A 64 17.47 -16.98 6.15
#